data_AF-A0A1I5H7C7-F1
#
_entry.id   AF-A0A1I5H7C7-F1
#
_cell.length_a   1.000
_cell.length_b   1.000
_cell.length_c   1.000
_cell.angle_alpha   90.00
_cell.angle_beta   90.00
_cell.angle_gamma   90.00
#
_symmetry.space_group_name_H-M   'P 1'
#
loop_
_entity.id
_entity.type
_entity.pdbx_description
1 polymer ?
#
loop_
_entity_poly.entity_id
_entity_poly.type
_entity_poly.pdbx_seq_one_letter_code
_entity_poly.pdbx_strand_id
1 'polypeptide(L)'
;MAGKSRTKNERQVRDRIVELAAARDRLDTEEAERRRREDDAFERYARADADAAQIAAERDSTLGDLEAQAQRVRDAAATKLGEIETRQRDVLAELHAGGRKADDLAAMFGLAVKRVRTLLRQARPPAGTGAPAAAPQARAADDAATTLSPAAGTGAPPATAPPPDSAERSSA
;
A
#
# COMPACT_ATOMS: atom_id res chain seq x y z
N MET A 1 -21.04 30.09 83.51
CA MET A 1 -20.67 30.79 82.26
C MET A 1 -20.09 29.81 81.21
N ALA A 2 -20.76 28.69 80.88
CA ALA A 2 -20.19 27.65 79.99
C ALA A 2 -20.80 27.62 78.56
N GLY A 3 -21.92 28.30 78.30
CA GLY A 3 -22.62 28.24 77.01
C GLY A 3 -22.09 29.16 75.89
N LYS A 4 -21.29 30.18 76.23
CA LYS A 4 -20.80 31.19 75.26
C LYS A 4 -19.56 30.75 74.48
N SER A 5 -18.74 29.85 75.02
CA SER A 5 -17.58 29.27 74.33
C SER A 5 -17.99 28.19 73.32
N ARG A 6 -18.97 27.35 73.67
CA ARG A 6 -19.50 26.30 72.78
C ARG A 6 -20.13 26.89 71.51
N THR A 7 -20.94 27.94 71.65
CA THR A 7 -21.58 28.61 70.50
C THR A 7 -20.59 29.35 69.59
N LYS A 8 -19.49 29.89 70.13
CA LYS A 8 -18.41 30.50 69.33
C LYS A 8 -17.64 29.45 68.52
N ASN A 9 -17.35 28.30 69.13
CA ASN A 9 -16.65 27.20 68.47
C ASN A 9 -17.51 26.61 67.33
N GLU A 10 -18.81 26.41 67.56
CA GLU A 10 -19.73 25.96 66.50
C GLU A 10 -19.83 26.94 65.33
N ARG A 11 -19.77 28.26 65.58
CA ARG A 11 -19.72 29.26 64.50
C ARG A 11 -18.43 29.15 63.70
N GLN A 12 -17.28 29.04 64.36
CA GLN A 12 -15.99 28.86 63.69
C GLN A 12 -15.94 27.59 62.84
N VAL A 13 -16.51 26.49 63.33
CA VAL A 13 -16.61 25.24 62.55
C VAL A 13 -17.52 25.43 61.33
N ARG A 14 -18.66 26.11 61.48
CA ARG A 14 -19.54 26.43 60.35
C ARG A 14 -18.86 27.32 59.32
N ASP A 15 -18.16 28.37 59.75
CA ASP A 15 -17.41 29.26 58.88
C ASP A 15 -16.33 28.49 58.12
N ARG A 16 -15.62 27.57 58.82
CA ARG A 16 -14.62 26.71 58.18
C ARG A 16 -15.21 25.74 57.17
N ILE A 17 -16.39 25.18 57.44
CA ILE A 17 -17.10 24.33 56.48
C ILE A 17 -17.48 25.13 55.23
N VAL A 18 -17.94 26.38 55.39
CA VAL A 18 -18.26 27.26 54.25
C VAL A 18 -17.00 27.57 53.44
N GLU A 19 -15.87 27.86 54.10
CA GLU A 19 -14.58 28.06 53.42
C GLU A 19 -14.13 26.82 52.63
N LEU A 20 -14.25 25.62 53.23
CA LEU A 20 -13.89 24.37 52.57
C LEU A 20 -14.81 24.06 51.38
N ALA A 21 -16.11 24.33 51.50
CA ALA A 21 -17.05 24.20 50.39
C ALA A 21 -16.70 25.15 49.24
N ALA A 22 -16.41 26.42 49.55
CA ALA A 22 -15.99 27.39 48.54
C ALA A 22 -14.65 27.01 47.88
N ALA A 23 -13.73 26.40 48.61
CA ALA A 23 -12.47 25.91 48.04
C ALA A 23 -12.71 24.71 47.11
N ARG A 24 -13.59 23.77 47.49
CA ARG A 24 -13.99 22.66 46.61
C ARG A 24 -14.64 23.17 45.33
N ASP A 25 -15.61 24.08 45.44
CA ASP A 25 -16.34 24.57 44.27
C ASP A 25 -15.41 25.31 43.28
N ARG A 26 -14.35 25.97 43.77
CA ARG A 26 -13.28 26.54 42.91
C ARG A 26 -12.49 25.44 42.20
N LEU A 27 -12.06 24.40 42.91
CA LEU A 27 -11.34 23.27 42.31
C LEU A 27 -12.20 22.56 41.26
N ASP A 28 -13.47 22.32 41.55
CA ASP A 28 -14.40 21.69 40.59
C ASP A 28 -14.56 22.56 39.33
N THR A 29 -14.59 23.88 39.48
CA THR A 29 -14.63 24.83 38.36
C THR A 29 -13.35 24.79 37.53
N GLU A 30 -12.18 24.83 38.18
CA GLU A 30 -10.88 24.76 37.50
C GLU A 30 -10.70 23.42 36.76
N GLU A 31 -11.14 22.32 37.35
CA GLU A 31 -11.14 21.01 36.67
C GLU A 31 -12.08 20.98 35.47
N ALA A 32 -13.28 21.56 35.58
CA ALA A 32 -14.21 21.64 34.46
C ALA A 32 -13.64 22.48 33.31
N GLU A 33 -12.97 23.60 33.61
CA GLU A 33 -12.30 24.42 32.61
C GLU A 33 -11.08 23.73 31.98
N ARG A 34 -10.33 22.94 32.76
CA ARG A 34 -9.24 22.12 32.22
C ARG A 34 -9.77 21.06 31.26
N ARG A 35 -10.81 20.31 31.66
CA ARG A 35 -11.43 19.29 30.80
C ARG A 35 -11.95 19.88 29.50
N ARG A 36 -12.62 21.03 29.54
CA ARG A 36 -13.08 21.73 28.32
C ARG A 36 -11.93 22.07 27.36
N ARG A 37 -10.82 22.59 27.89
CA ARG A 37 -9.64 22.90 27.07
C ARG A 37 -8.98 21.66 26.48
N GLU A 38 -8.98 20.56 27.22
CA GLU A 38 -8.49 19.26 26.75
C GLU A 38 -9.40 18.70 25.65
N ASP A 39 -10.71 18.71 25.86
CA ASP A 39 -11.70 18.27 24.87
C ASP A 39 -11.58 19.11 23.57
N ASP A 40 -11.48 20.43 23.67
CA ASP A 40 -11.25 21.33 22.52
C ASP A 40 -9.93 21.02 21.81
N ALA A 41 -8.89 20.58 22.52
CA ALA A 41 -7.62 20.17 21.93
C ALA A 41 -7.76 18.81 21.23
N PHE A 42 -8.46 17.86 21.83
CA PHE A 42 -8.73 16.55 21.23
C PHE A 42 -9.58 16.68 19.99
N GLU A 43 -10.61 17.52 19.99
CA GLU A 43 -11.41 17.77 18.78
C GLU A 43 -10.57 18.36 17.65
N ARG A 44 -9.72 19.35 17.94
CA ARG A 44 -8.84 19.95 16.92
C ARG A 44 -7.84 18.92 16.38
N TYR A 45 -7.28 18.09 17.25
CA TYR A 45 -6.38 17.01 16.85
C TYR A 45 -7.09 15.98 15.97
N ALA A 46 -8.26 15.49 16.40
CA ALA A 46 -9.01 14.49 15.66
C ALA A 46 -9.43 14.99 14.26
N ARG A 47 -9.80 16.27 14.14
CA ARG A 47 -10.08 16.89 12.84
C ARG A 47 -8.82 16.94 11.96
N ALA A 48 -7.70 17.39 12.52
CA ALA A 48 -6.44 17.45 11.77
C ALA A 48 -5.95 16.05 11.33
N ASP A 49 -6.14 15.03 12.16
CA ASP A 49 -5.81 13.64 11.82
C ASP A 49 -6.70 13.09 10.71
N ALA A 50 -8.01 13.34 10.79
CA ALA A 50 -8.96 12.98 9.72
C ALA A 50 -8.62 13.68 8.39
N ASP A 51 -8.31 14.97 8.42
CA ASP A 51 -7.90 15.73 7.24
C ASP A 51 -6.60 15.16 6.64
N ALA A 52 -5.62 14.82 7.49
CA ALA A 52 -4.36 14.22 7.03
C ALA A 52 -4.58 12.84 6.39
N ALA A 53 -5.43 12.00 6.99
CA ALA A 53 -5.79 10.69 6.45
C ALA A 53 -6.51 10.82 5.10
N GLN A 54 -7.42 11.79 4.97
CA GLN A 54 -8.13 12.06 3.72
C GLN A 54 -7.14 12.49 2.61
N ILE A 55 -6.25 13.45 2.90
CA ILE A 55 -5.25 13.92 1.94
C ILE A 55 -4.33 12.78 1.50
N ALA A 56 -3.92 11.91 2.42
CA ALA A 56 -3.10 10.74 2.09
C ALA A 56 -3.84 9.76 1.16
N ALA A 57 -5.12 9.48 1.45
CA ALA A 57 -5.94 8.61 0.61
C ALA A 57 -6.16 9.20 -0.79
N GLU A 58 -6.43 10.50 -0.90
CA GLU A 58 -6.57 11.20 -2.18
C GLU A 58 -5.28 11.17 -3.00
N ARG A 59 -4.14 11.40 -2.34
CA ARG A 59 -2.81 11.29 -2.97
C ARG A 59 -2.59 9.89 -3.52
N ASP A 60 -2.81 8.87 -2.70
CA ASP A 60 -2.52 7.48 -3.07
C ASP A 60 -3.45 7.00 -4.20
N SER A 61 -4.73 7.41 -4.17
CA SER A 61 -5.67 7.18 -5.27
C SER A 61 -5.20 7.85 -6.56
N THR A 62 -4.80 9.11 -6.49
CA THR A 62 -4.34 9.88 -7.67
C THR A 62 -3.07 9.25 -8.28
N LEU A 63 -2.14 8.80 -7.42
CA LEU A 63 -0.93 8.11 -7.88
C LEU A 63 -1.28 6.78 -8.57
N GLY A 64 -2.19 5.99 -8.01
CA GLY A 64 -2.66 4.75 -8.63
C GLY A 64 -3.29 4.98 -10.01
N ASP A 65 -4.09 6.04 -10.15
CA ASP A 65 -4.71 6.39 -11.43
C ASP A 65 -3.69 6.82 -12.49
N LEU A 66 -2.67 7.59 -12.09
CA LEU A 66 -1.59 8.02 -12.97
C LEU A 66 -0.72 6.84 -13.42
N GLU A 67 -0.42 5.90 -12.52
CA GLU A 67 0.30 4.67 -12.85
C GLU A 67 -0.47 3.81 -13.83
N ALA A 68 -1.77 3.62 -13.60
CA ALA A 68 -2.64 2.91 -14.52
C ALA A 68 -2.72 3.60 -15.90
N GLN A 69 -2.78 4.93 -15.92
CA GLN A 69 -2.76 5.69 -17.17
C GLN A 69 -1.42 5.54 -17.91
N ALA A 70 -0.30 5.65 -17.21
CA ALA A 70 1.02 5.46 -17.79
C ALA A 70 1.15 4.07 -18.40
N GLN A 71 0.65 3.04 -17.71
CA GLN A 71 0.68 1.67 -18.22
C GLN A 71 -0.18 1.52 -19.47
N ARG A 72 -1.42 2.03 -19.48
CA ARG A 72 -2.28 2.02 -20.67
C ARG A 72 -1.63 2.69 -21.88
N VAL A 73 -0.94 3.82 -21.66
CA VAL A 73 -0.22 4.52 -22.74
C VAL A 73 0.94 3.68 -23.27
N ARG A 74 1.72 3.05 -22.39
CA ARG A 74 2.82 2.14 -22.79
C ARG A 74 2.30 0.96 -23.60
N ASP A 75 1.23 0.31 -23.14
CA ASP A 75 0.65 -0.86 -23.80
C ASP A 75 0.05 -0.50 -25.17
N ALA A 76 -0.64 0.65 -25.25
CA ALA A 76 -1.15 1.17 -26.51
C ALA A 76 -0.02 1.52 -27.49
N ALA A 77 1.07 2.12 -27.02
CA ALA A 77 2.25 2.41 -27.83
C ALA A 77 2.94 1.13 -28.30
N ALA A 78 3.12 0.15 -27.42
CA ALA A 78 3.71 -1.14 -27.75
C ALA A 78 2.88 -1.89 -28.81
N THR A 79 1.55 -1.87 -28.68
CA THR A 79 0.63 -2.44 -29.67
C THR A 79 0.80 -1.78 -31.03
N LYS A 80 0.73 -0.44 -31.09
CA LYS A 80 0.89 0.32 -32.34
C LYS A 80 2.25 0.10 -32.98
N LEU A 81 3.32 0.06 -32.18
CA LEU A 81 4.66 -0.24 -32.68
C LEU A 81 4.74 -1.66 -33.25
N GLY A 82 4.15 -2.66 -32.57
CA GLY A 82 4.09 -4.03 -33.07
C GLY A 82 3.31 -4.17 -34.38
N GLU A 83 2.22 -3.42 -34.55
CA GLU A 83 1.50 -3.35 -35.82
C GLU A 83 2.36 -2.75 -36.94
N ILE A 84 3.07 -1.66 -36.66
CA ILE A 84 3.97 -1.02 -37.64
C ILE A 84 5.09 -1.99 -38.02
N GLU A 85 5.72 -2.66 -37.06
CA GLU A 85 6.75 -3.66 -37.34
C GLU A 85 6.23 -4.83 -38.16
N THR A 86 4.97 -5.24 -37.96
CA THR A 86 4.33 -6.27 -38.78
C THR A 86 4.13 -5.80 -40.21
N ARG A 87 3.56 -4.59 -40.41
CA ARG A 87 3.41 -4.01 -41.75
C ARG A 87 4.75 -3.84 -42.46
N GLN A 88 5.81 -3.43 -41.74
CA GLN A 88 7.17 -3.33 -42.29
C GLN A 88 7.69 -4.70 -42.74
N ARG A 89 7.45 -5.76 -41.96
CA ARG A 89 7.83 -7.13 -42.32
C ARG A 89 7.10 -7.61 -43.57
N ASP A 90 5.81 -7.33 -43.68
CA ASP A 90 4.98 -7.73 -44.82
C ASP A 90 5.46 -7.06 -46.11
N VAL A 91 5.72 -5.76 -46.09
CA VAL A 91 6.27 -5.01 -47.24
C VAL A 91 7.64 -5.56 -47.66
N LEU A 92 8.53 -5.85 -46.70
CA LEU A 92 9.84 -6.44 -47.02
C LEU A 92 9.69 -7.84 -47.64
N ALA A 93 8.77 -8.65 -47.13
CA ALA A 93 8.50 -9.99 -47.65
C ALA A 93 7.93 -9.94 -49.07
N GLU A 94 7.00 -9.01 -49.35
CA GLU A 94 6.44 -8.79 -50.68
C GLU A 94 7.52 -8.40 -51.69
N LEU A 95 8.36 -7.42 -51.35
CA LEU A 95 9.45 -6.97 -52.23
C LEU A 95 10.49 -8.07 -52.47
N HIS A 96 10.79 -8.87 -51.44
CA HIS A 96 11.69 -10.02 -51.57
C HIS A 96 11.09 -11.12 -52.45
N ALA A 97 9.78 -11.40 -52.32
CA ALA A 97 9.06 -12.33 -53.19
C ALA A 97 9.04 -11.85 -54.65
N GLY A 98 9.01 -10.54 -54.89
CA GLY A 98 9.19 -9.91 -56.20
C GLY A 98 10.62 -9.97 -56.77
N GLY A 99 11.56 -10.63 -56.08
CA GLY A 99 12.90 -10.94 -56.60
C GLY A 99 14.03 -10.05 -56.08
N ARG A 100 13.74 -9.05 -55.24
CA ARG A 100 14.79 -8.20 -54.63
C ARG A 100 15.60 -8.97 -53.59
N LYS A 101 16.93 -8.79 -53.60
CA LYS A 101 17.82 -9.43 -52.62
C LYS A 101 17.82 -8.64 -51.31
N ALA A 102 18.16 -9.32 -50.21
CA ALA A 102 18.21 -8.72 -48.87
C ALA A 102 19.21 -7.55 -48.78
N ASP A 103 20.30 -7.60 -49.55
CA ASP A 103 21.32 -6.54 -49.57
C ASP A 103 20.81 -5.28 -50.30
N ASP A 104 20.01 -5.45 -51.37
CA ASP A 104 19.35 -4.33 -52.08
C ASP A 104 18.29 -3.67 -51.20
N LEU A 105 17.48 -4.47 -50.49
CA LEU A 105 16.47 -3.98 -49.54
C LEU A 105 17.13 -3.22 -48.39
N ALA A 106 18.27 -3.71 -47.90
CA ALA A 106 19.06 -3.03 -46.88
C ALA A 106 19.54 -1.65 -47.34
N ALA A 107 20.07 -1.55 -48.56
CA ALA A 107 20.45 -0.27 -49.15
C ALA A 107 19.25 0.67 -49.35
N MET A 108 18.12 0.16 -49.84
CA MET A 108 16.94 0.97 -50.16
C MET A 108 16.25 1.57 -48.93
N PHE A 109 16.16 0.80 -47.83
CA PHE A 109 15.53 1.25 -46.59
C PHE A 109 16.53 1.78 -45.56
N GLY A 110 17.81 1.87 -45.89
CA GLY A 110 18.86 2.32 -44.98
C GLY A 110 19.00 1.43 -43.73
N LEU A 111 18.67 0.13 -43.86
CA LEU A 111 18.70 -0.83 -42.76
C LEU A 111 19.98 -1.67 -42.82
N ALA A 112 20.45 -2.12 -41.66
CA ALA A 112 21.51 -3.13 -41.62
C ALA A 112 21.02 -4.43 -42.29
N VAL A 113 21.84 -5.02 -43.16
CA VAL A 113 21.53 -6.30 -43.84
C VAL A 113 21.07 -7.38 -42.87
N LYS A 114 21.72 -7.49 -41.70
CA LYS A 114 21.35 -8.44 -40.65
C LYS A 114 19.93 -8.22 -40.11
N ARG A 115 19.49 -6.95 -39.99
CA ARG A 115 18.13 -6.60 -39.57
C ARG A 115 17.11 -6.99 -40.63
N VAL A 116 17.38 -6.70 -41.90
CA VAL A 116 16.52 -7.12 -43.02
C VAL A 116 16.37 -8.64 -43.08
N ARG A 117 17.47 -9.38 -43.02
CA ARG A 117 17.43 -10.87 -42.99
C ARG A 117 16.63 -11.41 -41.80
N THR A 118 16.70 -10.74 -40.65
CA THR A 118 15.93 -11.10 -39.46
C THR A 118 14.43 -10.83 -39.64
N LEU A 119 14.07 -9.67 -40.17
CA LEU A 119 12.68 -9.30 -40.46
C LEU A 119 12.06 -10.24 -41.50
N LEU A 120 12.78 -10.58 -42.57
CA LEU A 120 12.33 -11.56 -43.57
C LEU A 120 12.15 -12.96 -42.97
N ARG A 121 13.05 -13.39 -42.08
CA ARG A 121 12.90 -14.67 -41.37
C ARG A 121 11.66 -14.66 -40.46
N GLN A 122 11.37 -13.54 -39.79
CA GLN A 122 10.20 -13.35 -38.95
C GLN A 122 8.89 -13.19 -39.73
N ALA A 123 8.96 -12.79 -41.00
CA ALA A 123 7.82 -12.68 -41.90
C ALA A 123 7.47 -14.02 -42.58
N ARG A 124 8.41 -14.97 -42.59
CA ARG A 124 8.18 -16.30 -43.17
C ARG A 124 7.08 -17.00 -42.35
N PRO A 125 5.95 -17.40 -42.97
CA PRO A 125 4.96 -18.20 -42.27
C PRO A 125 5.65 -19.49 -41.80
N PRO A 126 5.28 -20.04 -40.61
CA PRO A 126 5.80 -21.32 -40.19
C PRO A 126 5.44 -22.33 -41.28
N ALA A 127 6.45 -22.78 -42.02
CA ALA A 127 6.27 -23.87 -42.96
C ALA A 127 5.73 -25.05 -42.15
N GLY A 128 4.56 -25.57 -42.55
CA GLY A 128 3.84 -26.61 -41.84
C GLY A 128 4.78 -27.68 -41.31
N THR A 129 4.80 -27.82 -39.99
CA THR A 129 5.34 -29.02 -39.36
C THR A 129 4.23 -30.05 -39.42
N GLY A 130 4.36 -30.98 -40.37
CA GLY A 130 3.87 -32.32 -40.13
C GLY A 130 4.49 -32.87 -38.84
N ALA A 131 3.69 -33.66 -38.15
CA ALA A 131 3.94 -34.43 -36.93
C ALA A 131 3.85 -33.68 -35.57
N PRO A 132 2.89 -34.08 -34.69
CA PRO A 132 2.88 -33.69 -33.29
C PRO A 132 3.88 -34.56 -32.50
N ALA A 133 4.79 -33.93 -31.76
CA ALA A 133 5.54 -34.56 -30.68
C ALA A 133 5.71 -33.47 -29.61
N ALA A 134 5.32 -33.63 -28.34
CA ALA A 134 4.74 -34.75 -27.62
C ALA A 134 3.84 -34.14 -26.53
N ALA A 135 2.74 -34.83 -26.21
CA ALA A 135 1.93 -34.51 -25.04
C ALA A 135 2.77 -34.67 -23.75
N PRO A 136 2.58 -33.84 -22.72
CA PRO A 136 3.16 -34.07 -21.41
C PRO A 136 2.52 -35.33 -20.82
N GLN A 137 3.33 -36.36 -20.55
CA GLN A 137 2.87 -37.52 -19.79
C GLN A 137 2.54 -37.08 -18.37
N ALA A 138 1.23 -37.03 -18.07
CA ALA A 138 0.73 -37.21 -16.73
C ALA A 138 1.05 -38.64 -16.28
N ARG A 139 1.88 -38.78 -15.25
CA ARG A 139 1.87 -39.96 -14.39
C ARG A 139 1.26 -39.54 -13.06
N ALA A 140 0.02 -39.92 -12.86
CA ALA A 140 -0.63 -39.96 -11.57
C ALA A 140 -0.87 -41.43 -11.20
N ALA A 141 -0.70 -41.69 -9.91
CA ALA A 141 -1.05 -42.90 -9.15
C ALA A 141 -0.13 -44.12 -9.42
N ASP A 142 0.30 -44.89 -8.43
CA ASP A 142 -0.43 -45.26 -7.21
C ASP A 142 0.49 -45.82 -6.12
N ASP A 143 -0.15 -46.15 -4.99
CA ASP A 143 0.29 -46.85 -3.78
C ASP A 143 0.97 -46.02 -2.69
N ALA A 144 0.25 -45.55 -1.66
CA ALA A 144 -0.41 -46.30 -0.56
C ALA A 144 0.63 -46.96 0.36
N ALA A 145 0.53 -46.98 1.68
CA ALA A 145 -0.29 -46.38 2.73
C ALA A 145 0.53 -46.63 4.02
N THR A 146 0.24 -45.95 5.14
CA THR A 146 0.22 -46.55 6.50
C THR A 146 0.08 -45.49 7.61
N THR A 147 -1.12 -45.54 8.23
CA THR A 147 -1.49 -45.34 9.66
C THR A 147 -1.49 -43.98 10.36
N LEU A 148 -2.72 -43.47 10.58
CA LEU A 148 -3.41 -43.27 11.88
C LEU A 148 -2.56 -42.77 13.08
N SER A 149 -2.66 -41.49 13.49
CA SER A 149 -3.55 -40.87 14.54
C SER A 149 -3.24 -41.26 16.00
N PRO A 150 -3.55 -40.47 17.07
CA PRO A 150 -3.87 -39.03 17.20
C PRO A 150 -3.20 -38.33 18.43
N ALA A 151 -3.49 -37.02 18.62
CA ALA A 151 -3.82 -36.35 19.90
C ALA A 151 -3.01 -35.08 20.29
N ALA A 152 -3.77 -33.98 20.36
CA ALA A 152 -3.88 -33.00 21.45
C ALA A 152 -2.71 -32.07 21.84
N GLY A 153 -3.06 -30.79 22.05
CA GLY A 153 -2.35 -29.88 22.95
C GLY A 153 -1.87 -28.59 22.28
N THR A 154 -2.67 -27.52 22.24
CA THR A 154 -2.62 -26.39 23.19
C THR A 154 -1.37 -25.50 23.03
N GLY A 155 -1.57 -24.23 22.65
CA GLY A 155 -0.57 -23.19 22.92
C GLY A 155 -0.56 -22.03 21.92
N ALA A 156 -1.23 -20.94 22.28
CA ALA A 156 -1.20 -19.65 21.59
C ALA A 156 0.21 -19.03 21.52
N PRO A 157 0.54 -18.21 20.51
CA PRO A 157 1.78 -17.42 20.50
C PRO A 157 1.65 -16.19 21.42
N PRO A 158 2.64 -15.88 22.29
CA PRO A 158 2.64 -14.63 23.02
C PRO A 158 3.12 -13.48 22.12
N ALA A 159 2.32 -12.41 22.15
CA ALA A 159 2.72 -11.07 21.74
C ALA A 159 3.91 -10.59 22.58
N THR A 160 4.94 -10.03 21.94
CA THR A 160 6.02 -9.30 22.63
C THR A 160 5.95 -7.84 22.21
N ALA A 161 5.69 -6.99 23.19
CA ALA A 161 5.59 -5.54 23.14
C ALA A 161 6.97 -4.85 22.95
N PRO A 162 6.99 -3.57 22.51
CA PRO A 162 8.21 -2.80 22.25
C PRO A 162 8.94 -2.35 23.54
N PRO A 163 10.25 -2.06 23.50
CA PRO A 163 11.00 -1.57 24.65
C PRO A 163 10.71 -0.09 24.97
N PRO A 164 10.80 0.33 26.26
CA PRO A 164 10.57 1.70 26.72
C PRO A 164 11.82 2.59 26.67
N ASP A 165 11.55 3.88 26.45
CA ASP A 165 12.11 5.09 27.04
C ASP A 165 13.60 5.12 27.48
N SER A 166 14.37 6.03 26.87
CA SER A 166 15.60 6.59 27.45
C SER A 166 15.49 8.11 27.44
N ALA A 167 14.89 8.62 28.52
CA ALA A 167 15.09 9.97 28.99
C ALA A 167 16.55 10.13 29.46
N GLU A 168 17.39 10.81 28.67
CA GLU A 168 18.56 11.49 29.20
C GLU A 168 18.27 12.99 29.31
N ARG A 169 18.05 13.39 30.56
CA ARG A 169 18.37 14.73 31.03
C ARG A 169 19.88 14.94 30.90
N SER A 170 20.33 16.00 30.24
CA SER A 170 21.54 16.68 30.68
C SER A 170 21.47 18.16 30.37
N SER A 171 21.66 18.94 31.43
CA SER A 171 21.71 20.39 31.48
C SER A 171 22.95 20.97 30.79
N ALA A 172 22.79 22.12 30.15
CA ALA A 172 23.72 23.26 30.18
C ALA A 172 22.96 24.52 29.72
#